data_AF-A0A0E0A3S1-F1
#
_entry.id   AF-A0A0E0A3S1-F1
#
_cell.length_a   1.000
_cell.length_b   1.000
_cell.length_c   1.000
_cell.angle_alpha   90.00
_cell.angle_beta   90.00
_cell.angle_gamma   90.00
#
_symmetry.space_group_name_H-M   'P 1'
#
loop_
_entity.id
_entity.type
_entity.pdbx_description
1 polymer ?
#
loop_
_entity_poly.entity_id
_entity_poly.type
_entity_poly.pdbx_seq_one_letter_code
_entity_poly.pdbx_strand_id
1 'polypeptide(L)'
;MAALSSAAVTIPSMAPSAPGRRRMRSSLVVRASLGKAAGAAAVAVAASAMLAGGAMAQEVLLGANGGVLVFEPNDFTVKSGETITFKNNAGFPHNVVFDEDAVPSGVDVSKISQEEYLNAPGETFSVTLTVPGTYGFYCEPHAGAGMVGKVTVN
;
A
#
# COMPACT_ATOMS: atom_id res chain seq x y z
N MET A 1 -32.77 5.58 42.33
CA MET A 1 -31.73 5.26 43.33
C MET A 1 -31.01 3.99 42.89
N ALA A 2 -29.70 3.93 43.13
CA ALA A 2 -28.80 2.76 43.11
C ALA A 2 -28.56 2.05 41.76
N ALA A 3 -27.36 1.60 41.41
CA ALA A 3 -26.01 1.84 41.91
C ALA A 3 -25.05 1.24 40.86
N LEU A 4 -23.96 1.94 40.58
CA LEU A 4 -22.76 1.41 39.93
C LEU A 4 -22.13 0.37 40.88
N SER A 5 -21.61 -0.74 40.35
CA SER A 5 -20.75 -1.62 41.12
C SER A 5 -19.59 -2.15 40.29
N SER A 6 -18.41 -1.60 40.58
CA SER A 6 -17.09 -2.08 40.18
C SER A 6 -16.71 -3.34 40.97
N ALA A 7 -15.90 -4.23 40.38
CA ALA A 7 -15.04 -5.10 41.16
C ALA A 7 -13.77 -5.46 40.37
N ALA A 8 -12.63 -5.09 40.94
CA ALA A 8 -11.29 -5.53 40.58
C ALA A 8 -10.85 -6.61 41.57
N VAL A 9 -10.15 -7.67 41.14
CA VAL A 9 -9.35 -8.58 41.99
C VAL A 9 -8.28 -9.22 41.11
N THR A 10 -6.99 -8.85 41.18
CA THR A 10 -5.91 -9.23 42.12
C THR A 10 -5.38 -10.66 41.98
N ILE A 11 -4.06 -10.69 41.76
CA ILE A 11 -3.10 -11.80 41.62
C ILE A 11 -3.07 -12.69 42.87
N PRO A 12 -2.63 -13.97 42.73
CA PRO A 12 -1.71 -14.51 43.73
C PRO A 12 -0.43 -15.09 43.12
N SER A 13 0.64 -14.80 43.84
CA SER A 13 2.01 -15.28 43.70
C SER A 13 2.20 -16.59 44.47
N MET A 14 3.34 -17.24 44.21
CA MET A 14 4.13 -18.15 45.05
C MET A 14 4.16 -19.65 44.65
N ALA A 15 5.40 -20.07 44.35
CA ALA A 15 5.97 -21.43 44.28
C ALA A 15 6.05 -22.08 45.69
N PRO A 16 6.81 -23.18 46.00
CA PRO A 16 7.68 -24.09 45.20
C PRO A 16 7.60 -25.61 45.59
N SER A 17 8.35 -26.50 44.92
CA SER A 17 9.29 -27.49 45.56
C SER A 17 9.80 -28.63 44.64
N ALA A 18 11.11 -28.58 44.33
CA ALA A 18 12.16 -29.60 44.51
C ALA A 18 12.07 -31.03 43.85
N PRO A 19 13.11 -31.91 43.95
CA PRO A 19 14.11 -32.07 42.89
C PRO A 19 14.35 -33.53 42.43
N GLY A 20 15.01 -33.71 41.27
CA GLY A 20 15.44 -35.03 40.79
C GLY A 20 16.67 -34.96 39.90
N ARG A 21 17.84 -35.23 40.47
CA ARG A 21 19.13 -35.41 39.80
C ARG A 21 19.06 -36.48 38.71
N ARG A 22 19.82 -36.29 37.62
CA ARG A 22 20.84 -37.26 37.19
C ARG A 22 21.87 -36.60 36.26
N ARG A 23 23.14 -36.84 36.62
CA ARG A 23 24.34 -36.45 35.89
C ARG A 23 24.44 -37.25 34.59
N MET A 24 24.87 -36.61 33.52
CA MET A 24 25.76 -37.27 32.57
C MET A 24 26.77 -36.27 32.03
N ARG A 25 28.04 -36.60 32.26
CA ARG A 25 29.21 -35.84 31.83
C ARG A 25 29.37 -36.06 30.33
N SER A 26 29.56 -34.98 29.58
CA SER A 26 30.20 -35.05 28.27
C SER A 26 31.32 -34.03 28.25
N SER A 27 32.52 -34.53 28.50
CA SER A 27 33.77 -33.88 28.14
C SER A 27 33.96 -34.10 26.65
N LEU A 28 33.86 -33.05 25.84
CA LEU A 28 34.53 -33.04 24.55
C LEU A 28 35.30 -31.73 24.42
N VAL A 29 36.62 -31.92 24.37
CA VAL A 29 37.67 -30.93 24.32
C VAL A 29 37.55 -30.14 23.01
N VAL A 30 37.44 -28.82 23.11
CA VAL A 30 37.63 -27.90 21.99
C VAL A 30 39.08 -28.02 21.51
N ARG A 31 39.29 -28.54 20.31
CA ARG A 31 40.54 -28.37 19.56
C ARG A 31 40.24 -27.50 18.35
N ALA A 32 40.51 -26.20 18.49
CA ALA A 32 40.61 -25.30 17.36
C ALA A 32 41.99 -25.51 16.72
N SER A 33 42.01 -26.02 15.49
CA SER A 33 43.21 -26.04 14.65
C SER A 33 42.87 -25.35 13.33
N LEU A 34 43.45 -24.16 13.16
CA LEU A 34 43.47 -23.37 11.94
C LEU A 34 44.03 -24.22 10.78
N GLY A 35 43.23 -24.38 9.73
CA GLY A 35 43.61 -25.02 8.46
C GLY A 35 43.03 -24.21 7.30
N LYS A 36 43.89 -23.92 6.33
CA LYS A 36 43.77 -22.90 5.28
C LYS A 36 42.87 -23.36 4.11
N ALA A 37 41.93 -22.50 3.71
CA ALA A 37 41.32 -22.29 2.39
C ALA A 37 41.06 -23.47 1.42
N ALA A 38 39.78 -23.75 1.14
CA ALA A 38 39.24 -24.05 -0.21
C ALA A 38 37.70 -24.04 -0.13
N GLY A 39 37.06 -23.45 -1.14
CA GLY A 39 35.68 -23.00 -1.09
C GLY A 39 34.59 -24.06 -1.06
N ALA A 40 33.50 -23.70 -0.38
CA ALA A 40 32.14 -23.97 -0.82
C ALA A 40 31.30 -22.82 -0.28
N ALA A 41 30.95 -21.87 -1.16
CA ALA A 41 30.07 -20.77 -0.83
C ALA A 41 28.70 -21.33 -0.46
N ALA A 42 28.36 -21.30 0.82
CA ALA A 42 26.99 -21.52 1.26
C ALA A 42 26.19 -20.27 0.85
N VAL A 43 25.51 -20.35 -0.30
CA VAL A 43 24.53 -19.34 -0.73
C VAL A 43 23.37 -19.41 0.26
N ALA A 44 23.36 -18.51 1.23
CA ALA A 44 22.19 -18.26 2.05
C ALA A 44 21.13 -17.60 1.16
N VAL A 45 20.23 -18.40 0.58
CA VAL A 45 19.03 -17.89 -0.07
C VAL A 45 18.11 -17.36 1.03
N ALA A 46 18.27 -16.10 1.39
CA ALA A 46 17.25 -15.37 2.12
C ALA A 46 16.06 -15.19 1.17
N ALA A 47 15.10 -16.11 1.21
CA ALA A 47 13.80 -15.92 0.61
C ALA A 47 13.05 -14.86 1.43
N SER A 48 13.36 -13.59 1.19
CA SER A 48 12.47 -12.49 1.56
C SER A 48 11.21 -12.64 0.70
N ALA A 49 10.23 -13.37 1.22
CA ALA A 49 8.87 -13.30 0.72
C ALA A 49 8.41 -11.85 0.87
N MET A 50 8.53 -11.09 -0.20
CA MET A 50 7.90 -9.78 -0.31
C MET A 50 6.40 -10.03 -0.12
N LEU A 51 5.84 -9.51 0.96
CA LEU A 51 4.39 -9.32 1.05
C LEU A 51 4.02 -8.37 -0.10
N ALA A 52 3.67 -8.92 -1.25
CA ALA A 52 2.99 -8.19 -2.32
C ALA A 52 1.52 -8.00 -1.92
N GLY A 53 1.30 -7.34 -0.78
CA GLY A 53 0.07 -6.57 -0.63
C GLY A 53 0.29 -5.34 -1.48
N GLY A 54 -0.40 -5.25 -2.62
CA GLY A 54 -0.35 -4.06 -3.46
C GLY A 54 -0.65 -2.84 -2.58
N ALA A 55 0.39 -2.08 -2.25
CA ALA A 55 0.22 -0.88 -1.47
C ALA A 55 -0.55 0.09 -2.35
N MET A 56 -1.79 0.40 -1.97
CA MET A 56 -2.54 1.51 -2.52
C MET A 56 -1.72 2.76 -2.23
N ALA A 57 -1.02 3.29 -3.23
CA ALA A 57 -0.05 4.34 -2.99
C ALA A 57 -0.71 5.72 -2.98
N GLN A 58 -1.80 5.88 -3.74
CA GLN A 58 -2.49 7.15 -3.87
C GLN A 58 -4.00 6.94 -3.97
N GLU A 59 -4.75 7.58 -3.08
CA GLU A 59 -6.18 7.81 -3.25
C GLU A 59 -6.40 9.23 -3.79
N VAL A 60 -7.28 9.37 -4.79
CA VAL A 60 -7.70 10.65 -5.37
C VAL A 60 -9.21 10.76 -5.24
N LEU A 61 -9.70 11.81 -4.59
CA LEU A 61 -11.14 12.05 -4.50
C LEU A 61 -11.65 12.72 -5.79
N LEU A 62 -12.79 12.25 -6.28
CA LEU A 62 -13.53 12.91 -7.37
C LEU A 62 -14.54 13.87 -6.74
N GLY A 63 -14.23 15.15 -6.82
CA GLY A 63 -14.92 16.22 -6.12
C GLY A 63 -14.42 16.38 -4.69
N ALA A 64 -13.98 17.59 -4.33
CA ALA A 64 -13.56 17.90 -2.97
C ALA A 64 -14.75 17.98 -2.01
N ASN A 65 -14.43 18.03 -0.71
CA ASN A 65 -15.42 18.31 0.31
C ASN A 65 -16.14 19.65 0.03
N GLY A 66 -17.46 19.65 0.11
CA GLY A 66 -18.28 20.82 -0.26
C GLY A 66 -18.69 20.86 -1.75
N GLY A 67 -18.36 19.83 -2.53
CA GLY A 67 -18.87 19.67 -3.91
C GLY A 67 -18.10 20.45 -4.97
N VAL A 68 -16.87 20.89 -4.66
CA VAL A 68 -16.00 21.54 -5.66
C VAL A 68 -15.57 20.51 -6.70
N LEU A 69 -15.76 20.82 -7.97
CA LEU A 69 -15.49 19.93 -9.11
C LEU A 69 -13.98 19.87 -9.40
N VAL A 70 -13.25 19.13 -8.58
CA VAL A 70 -11.79 18.99 -8.64
C VAL A 70 -11.37 17.58 -8.28
N PHE A 71 -10.22 17.14 -8.78
CA PHE A 71 -9.53 15.95 -8.26
C PHE A 71 -8.75 16.33 -7.00
N GLU A 72 -8.83 15.55 -5.92
CA GLU A 72 -8.09 15.86 -4.68
C GLU A 72 -7.22 14.67 -4.26
N PRO A 73 -5.88 14.73 -4.37
CA PRO A 73 -5.10 15.80 -5.00
C PRO A 73 -5.21 15.82 -6.54
N ASN A 74 -5.01 16.99 -7.16
CA ASN A 74 -4.99 17.14 -8.63
C ASN A 74 -3.58 17.10 -9.23
N ASP A 75 -2.52 17.11 -8.42
CA ASP A 75 -1.13 16.99 -8.85
C ASP A 75 -0.36 16.16 -7.82
N PHE A 76 0.20 15.04 -8.25
CA PHE A 76 0.90 14.11 -7.36
C PHE A 76 1.90 13.24 -8.11
N THR A 77 2.68 12.48 -7.34
CA THR A 77 3.70 11.58 -7.86
C THR A 77 3.55 10.20 -7.25
N VAL A 78 3.65 9.17 -8.09
CA VAL A 78 3.68 7.76 -7.68
C VAL A 78 4.90 7.07 -8.28
N LYS A 79 5.31 5.94 -7.73
CA LYS A 79 6.32 5.08 -8.36
C LYS A 79 5.68 4.24 -9.45
N SER A 80 6.46 3.88 -10.46
CA SER A 80 6.06 2.89 -11.47
C SER A 80 5.55 1.60 -10.80
N GLY A 81 4.36 1.17 -11.22
CA GLY A 81 3.72 -0.05 -10.72
C GLY A 81 2.87 0.15 -9.46
N GLU A 82 2.80 1.35 -8.89
CA GLU A 82 1.88 1.66 -7.79
C GLU A 82 0.44 1.81 -8.30
N THR A 83 -0.53 1.41 -7.47
CA THR A 83 -1.96 1.56 -7.76
C THR A 83 -2.47 2.91 -7.26
N ILE A 84 -3.12 3.63 -8.17
CA ILE A 84 -3.88 4.85 -7.92
C ILE A 84 -5.35 4.46 -7.83
N THR A 85 -6.08 4.99 -6.86
CA THR A 85 -7.52 4.78 -6.73
C THR A 85 -8.25 6.11 -6.71
N PHE A 86 -9.06 6.32 -7.74
CA PHE A 86 -10.00 7.41 -7.85
C PHE A 86 -11.29 7.03 -7.15
N LYS A 87 -11.70 7.77 -6.13
CA LYS A 87 -12.90 7.50 -5.34
C LYS A 87 -13.90 8.63 -5.53
N ASN A 88 -15.08 8.28 -6.01
CA ASN A 88 -16.18 9.20 -6.19
C ASN A 88 -16.64 9.76 -4.85
N ASN A 89 -16.58 11.08 -4.65
CA ASN A 89 -16.80 11.68 -3.34
C ASN A 89 -18.00 12.64 -3.36
N ALA A 90 -17.98 13.68 -4.19
CA ALA A 90 -19.03 14.69 -4.24
C ALA A 90 -19.15 15.30 -5.64
N GLY A 91 -20.33 15.86 -5.97
CA GLY A 91 -20.54 16.54 -7.27
C GLY A 91 -20.55 15.60 -8.49
N PHE A 92 -20.86 14.32 -8.27
CA PHE A 92 -21.02 13.31 -9.32
C PHE A 92 -22.20 13.65 -10.25
N PRO A 93 -22.24 13.12 -11.49
CA PRO A 93 -21.37 12.07 -12.06
C PRO A 93 -19.95 12.54 -12.37
N HIS A 94 -18.98 11.64 -12.19
CA HIS A 94 -17.59 11.86 -12.58
C HIS A 94 -17.06 10.69 -13.40
N ASN A 95 -16.02 10.94 -14.18
CA ASN A 95 -15.20 9.90 -14.78
C ASN A 95 -13.73 10.32 -14.78
N VAL A 96 -12.85 9.46 -15.30
CA VAL A 96 -11.40 9.71 -15.29
C VAL A 96 -10.85 9.31 -16.65
N VAL A 97 -10.66 10.30 -17.51
CA VAL A 97 -10.15 10.09 -18.86
C VAL A 97 -8.73 10.62 -18.94
N PHE A 98 -7.80 9.75 -19.36
CA PHE A 98 -6.42 10.15 -19.63
C PHE A 98 -6.33 10.78 -21.03
N ASP A 99 -5.63 11.91 -21.11
CA ASP A 99 -5.48 12.69 -22.33
C ASP A 99 -4.41 12.05 -23.25
N GLU A 100 -4.80 11.67 -24.47
CA GLU A 100 -3.91 11.04 -25.45
C GLU A 100 -2.69 11.89 -25.82
N ASP A 101 -2.82 13.21 -25.74
CA ASP A 101 -1.75 14.17 -26.03
C ASP A 101 -0.84 14.42 -24.82
N ALA A 102 -1.24 13.96 -23.63
CA ALA A 102 -0.55 14.22 -22.37
C ALA A 102 -0.16 12.94 -21.61
N VAL A 103 0.13 11.85 -22.33
CA VAL A 103 0.68 10.61 -21.77
C VAL A 103 2.03 10.23 -22.40
N PRO A 104 2.85 9.39 -21.74
CA PRO A 104 4.07 8.88 -22.35
C PRO A 104 3.80 8.09 -23.63
N SER A 105 4.72 8.16 -24.59
CA SER A 105 4.59 7.44 -25.85
C SER A 105 4.40 5.94 -25.66
N GLY A 106 3.46 5.35 -26.40
CA GLY A 106 3.17 3.91 -26.34
C GLY A 106 2.18 3.51 -25.26
N VAL A 107 1.69 4.45 -24.44
CA VAL A 107 0.56 4.23 -23.54
C VAL A 107 -0.74 4.24 -24.33
N ASP A 108 -1.60 3.26 -24.08
CA ASP A 108 -2.95 3.16 -24.65
C ASP A 108 -3.95 3.71 -23.62
N VAL A 109 -4.45 4.94 -23.86
CA VAL A 109 -5.35 5.64 -22.92
C VAL A 109 -6.67 4.91 -22.68
N SER A 110 -7.15 4.14 -23.66
CA SER A 110 -8.40 3.37 -23.54
C SER A 110 -8.32 2.26 -22.48
N LYS A 111 -7.09 1.82 -22.13
CA LYS A 111 -6.87 0.80 -21.10
C LYS A 111 -6.69 1.35 -19.70
N ILE A 112 -6.45 2.65 -19.58
CA ILE A 112 -6.16 3.31 -18.31
C ILE A 112 -7.21 4.36 -17.94
N SER A 113 -8.21 4.59 -18.79
CA SER A 113 -9.31 5.51 -18.55
C SER A 113 -10.55 4.77 -18.06
N GLN A 114 -11.33 5.48 -17.27
CA GLN A 114 -12.70 5.13 -16.91
C GLN A 114 -13.61 6.09 -17.68
N GLU A 115 -14.18 5.64 -18.80
CA GLU A 115 -15.09 6.46 -19.61
C GLU A 115 -16.50 6.46 -19.02
N GLU A 116 -16.98 5.32 -18.51
CA GLU A 116 -18.30 5.27 -17.88
C GLU A 116 -18.32 6.07 -16.58
N TYR A 117 -19.45 6.73 -16.36
CA TYR A 117 -19.65 7.56 -15.19
C TYR A 117 -19.72 6.75 -13.89
N LEU A 118 -19.02 7.27 -12.89
CA LEU A 118 -19.20 6.95 -11.49
C LEU A 118 -20.32 7.86 -10.95
N ASN A 119 -21.43 7.26 -10.56
CA ASN A 119 -22.70 7.94 -10.28
C ASN A 119 -23.05 7.99 -8.79
N ALA A 120 -22.36 7.22 -7.95
CA ALA A 120 -22.66 7.15 -6.52
C ALA A 120 -21.41 7.42 -5.65
N PRO A 121 -21.59 8.00 -4.46
CA PRO A 121 -20.49 8.21 -3.53
C PRO A 121 -19.87 6.87 -3.11
N GLY A 122 -18.53 6.84 -3.06
CA GLY A 122 -17.76 5.66 -2.70
C GLY A 122 -17.47 4.70 -3.86
N GLU A 123 -18.03 4.92 -5.06
CA GLU A 123 -17.61 4.17 -6.25
C GLU A 123 -16.16 4.48 -6.58
N THR A 124 -15.42 3.48 -7.05
CA THR A 124 -13.98 3.61 -7.27
C THR A 124 -13.56 3.13 -8.64
N PHE A 125 -12.58 3.82 -9.21
CA PHE A 125 -11.79 3.37 -10.34
C PHE A 125 -10.32 3.24 -9.89
N SER A 126 -9.70 2.08 -10.14
CA SER A 126 -8.30 1.85 -9.80
C SER A 126 -7.48 1.58 -11.06
N VAL A 127 -6.31 2.20 -11.14
CA VAL A 127 -5.39 2.07 -12.27
C VAL A 127 -3.95 1.96 -11.77
N THR A 128 -3.15 1.16 -12.47
CA THR A 128 -1.71 1.04 -12.21
C THR A 128 -0.95 1.49 -13.44
N LEU A 129 -0.10 2.50 -13.27
CA LEU A 129 0.71 3.08 -14.33
C LEU A 129 2.15 2.57 -14.20
N THR A 130 2.69 2.03 -15.29
CA THR A 130 4.01 1.39 -15.29
C THR A 130 5.05 2.12 -16.15
N VAL A 131 4.62 2.87 -17.16
CA VAL A 131 5.55 3.64 -17.99
C VAL A 131 5.89 4.95 -17.26
N PRO A 132 7.17 5.23 -16.96
CA PRO A 132 7.55 6.48 -16.32
C PRO A 132 7.22 7.70 -17.18
N GLY A 133 6.91 8.82 -16.54
CA GLY A 133 6.56 10.07 -17.20
C GLY A 133 5.32 10.74 -16.61
N THR A 134 4.83 11.77 -17.29
CA THR A 134 3.68 12.55 -16.84
C THR A 134 2.44 12.12 -17.59
N TYR A 135 1.32 12.01 -16.87
CA TYR A 135 0.01 11.67 -17.39
C TYR A 135 -0.96 12.78 -17.00
N GLY A 136 -1.53 13.45 -18.01
CA GLY A 136 -2.67 14.33 -17.85
C GLY A 136 -3.97 13.54 -17.87
N PHE A 137 -4.91 13.89 -17.01
CA PHE A 137 -6.24 13.31 -17.00
C PHE A 137 -7.28 14.36 -16.64
N TYR A 138 -8.53 14.11 -17.00
CA TYR A 138 -9.64 15.04 -16.80
C TYR A 138 -10.96 14.31 -16.58
N CYS A 139 -11.94 15.02 -16.06
CA CYS A 139 -13.32 14.57 -15.96
C CYS A 139 -14.11 15.19 -17.11
N GLU A 140 -14.63 14.39 -18.04
CA GLU A 140 -15.30 14.88 -19.25
C GLU A 140 -16.45 15.87 -18.97
N PRO A 141 -17.43 15.58 -18.09
CA PRO A 141 -18.53 16.51 -17.84
C PRO A 141 -18.09 17.81 -17.15
N HIS A 142 -16.89 17.84 -16.56
CA HIS A 142 -16.40 18.94 -15.72
C HIS A 142 -15.09 19.57 -16.22
N ALA A 143 -14.60 19.19 -17.41
CA ALA A 143 -13.38 19.75 -17.99
C ALA A 143 -13.49 21.27 -18.18
N GLY A 144 -14.65 21.77 -18.63
CA GLY A 144 -14.93 23.20 -18.77
C GLY A 144 -14.94 23.98 -17.45
N ALA A 145 -15.09 23.28 -16.30
CA ALA A 145 -14.97 23.86 -14.96
C ALA A 145 -13.54 23.75 -14.39
N GLY A 146 -12.61 23.17 -15.15
CA GLY A 146 -11.21 23.01 -14.72
C GLY A 146 -10.95 21.75 -13.91
N MET A 147 -11.83 20.74 -13.94
CA MET A 147 -11.60 19.45 -13.29
C MET A 147 -10.59 18.62 -14.10
N VAL A 148 -9.32 18.97 -13.94
CA VAL A 148 -8.16 18.34 -14.57
C VAL A 148 -7.14 17.93 -13.50
N GLY A 149 -6.36 16.90 -13.80
CA GLY A 149 -5.33 16.39 -12.92
C GLY A 149 -4.09 15.93 -13.67
N LYS A 150 -3.01 15.75 -12.90
CA LYS A 150 -1.71 15.31 -13.41
C LYS A 150 -1.09 14.33 -12.43
N VAL A 151 -0.58 13.22 -12.94
CA VAL A 151 0.25 12.31 -12.17
C VAL A 151 1.62 12.18 -12.83
N THR A 152 2.66 12.23 -12.02
CA THR A 152 4.03 11.90 -12.44
C THR A 152 4.38 10.50 -11.93
N VAL A 153 4.84 9.64 -12.83
CA VAL A 153 5.28 8.27 -12.54
C VAL A 153 6.80 8.22 -12.62
N ASN A 154 7.45 7.87 -11.51
CA ASN A 154 8.91 7.77 -11.38
C ASN A 154 9.43 6.33 -11.46
#